data_AF-A0A076KWK3-F1
#
_entry.id   AF-A0A076KWK3-F1
#
_cell.length_a   1.000
_cell.length_b   1.000
_cell.length_c   1.000
_cell.angle_alpha   90.00
_cell.angle_beta   90.00
_cell.angle_gamma   90.00
#
_symmetry.space_group_name_H-M   'P 1'
#
loop_
_entity.id
_entity.type
_entity.pdbx_description
1 polymer ?
#
loop_
_entity_poly.entity_id
_entity_poly.type
_entity_poly.pdbx_seq_one_letter_code
_entity_poly.pdbx_strand_id
1 'polypeptide(L)' 'MLHTMRQAIESGVPDPFRYMHPVMRRNYGQWDWHERPRPGVLHHVSVQGDEIWTVRACTQ' A
#
# COMPACT_ATOMS: atom_id res chain seq x y z
N MET A 1 -41.13 26.44 0.50
CA MET A 1 -40.41 25.58 -0.46
C MET A 1 -39.77 24.45 0.32
N LEU A 2 -40.19 23.21 0.07
CA LEU A 2 -39.65 22.04 0.76
C LEU A 2 -38.22 21.79 0.25
N HIS A 3 -37.24 21.82 1.14
CA HIS A 3 -35.85 21.54 0.79
C HIS A 3 -35.69 20.01 0.71
N THR A 4 -35.48 19.48 -0.49
CA THR A 4 -35.22 18.05 -0.66
C THR A 4 -33.86 17.70 -0.08
N MET A 5 -33.79 16.64 0.74
CA MET A 5 -32.52 16.16 1.31
C MET A 5 -31.57 15.71 0.19
N ARG A 6 -30.28 16.09 0.26
CA ARG A 6 -29.29 15.63 -0.72
C ARG A 6 -29.08 14.12 -0.58
N GLN A 7 -28.98 13.42 -1.70
CA GLN A 7 -28.51 12.04 -1.71
C GLN A 7 -26.99 11.99 -1.60
N ALA A 8 -26.48 10.90 -1.02
CA ALA A 8 -25.05 10.63 -0.99
C ALA A 8 -24.54 10.38 -2.42
N ILE A 9 -23.32 10.81 -2.69
CA ILE A 9 -22.59 10.45 -3.92
C ILE A 9 -21.75 9.23 -3.56
N GLU A 10 -22.09 8.08 -4.13
CA GLU A 10 -21.39 6.80 -3.95
C GLU A 10 -20.05 6.79 -4.69
N SER A 11 -19.16 7.75 -4.39
CA SER A 11 -17.91 7.95 -5.11
C SER A 11 -16.84 6.89 -4.83
N GLY A 12 -17.07 6.03 -3.83
CA GLY A 12 -16.08 5.05 -3.38
C GLY A 12 -14.79 5.69 -2.85
N VAL A 13 -13.72 4.90 -2.84
CA VAL A 13 -12.37 5.33 -2.41
C VAL A 13 -11.48 5.65 -3.61
N PRO A 14 -10.50 6.55 -3.47
CA PRO A 14 -9.49 6.75 -4.51
C PRO A 14 -8.73 5.47 -4.80
N ASP A 15 -8.33 5.28 -6.07
CA ASP A 15 -7.42 4.20 -6.48
C ASP A 15 -6.13 4.23 -5.62
N PRO A 16 -5.78 3.14 -4.89
CA PRO A 16 -4.57 3.12 -4.07
C PRO A 16 -3.27 3.15 -4.87
N PHE A 17 -3.26 2.74 -6.15
CA PHE A 17 -2.04 2.70 -6.97
C PHE A 17 -1.40 4.08 -7.17
N ARG A 18 -2.18 5.16 -7.03
CA ARG A 18 -1.66 6.54 -7.07
C ARG A 18 -0.76 6.89 -5.88
N TYR A 19 -0.86 6.16 -4.77
CA TYR A 19 -0.11 6.40 -3.54
C TYR A 19 0.94 5.32 -3.27
N MET A 20 1.05 4.31 -4.15
CA MET A 20 2.07 3.27 -4.01
C MET A 20 3.45 3.80 -4.38
N HIS A 21 4.46 3.34 -3.64
CA HIS A 21 5.85 3.58 -4.01
C HIS A 21 6.12 3.01 -5.42
N PRO A 22 6.90 3.69 -6.30
CA PRO A 22 7.13 3.24 -7.67
C PRO A 22 7.65 1.80 -7.79
N VAL A 23 8.52 1.37 -6.86
CA VAL A 23 9.03 0.00 -6.79
C VAL A 23 7.91 -1.01 -6.45
N MET A 24 7.00 -0.66 -5.54
CA MET A 24 5.85 -1.53 -5.23
C MET A 24 4.90 -1.65 -6.42
N ARG A 25 4.68 -0.55 -7.15
CA ARG A 25 3.80 -0.53 -8.32
C ARG A 25 4.38 -1.35 -9.48
N ARG A 26 5.68 -1.21 -9.77
CA ARG A 26 6.37 -1.99 -10.82
C ARG A 26 6.31 -3.50 -10.52
N ASN A 27 6.40 -3.87 -9.24
CA ASN A 27 6.42 -5.27 -8.80
C ASN A 27 5.09 -5.76 -8.23
N TYR A 28 3.96 -5.13 -8.58
CA TYR A 28 2.67 -5.52 -8.04
C TYR A 28 2.33 -6.97 -8.43
N GLY A 29 2.18 -7.84 -7.42
CA GLY A 29 1.95 -9.27 -7.62
C GLY A 29 3.18 -10.09 -8.01
N GLN A 30 4.39 -9.50 -8.02
CA GLN A 30 5.64 -10.13 -8.47
C GLN A 30 6.69 -10.15 -7.35
N TRP A 31 6.27 -10.59 -6.15
CA TRP A 31 7.15 -10.74 -4.98
C TRP A 31 7.62 -12.20 -4.86
N ASP A 32 8.91 -12.40 -4.60
CA ASP A 32 9.51 -13.72 -4.48
C ASP A 32 9.52 -14.18 -3.02
N TRP A 33 10.14 -13.39 -2.15
CA TRP A 33 10.23 -13.71 -0.72
C TRP A 33 10.29 -12.46 0.16
N HIS A 34 10.12 -12.68 1.46
CA HIS A 34 10.30 -11.66 2.48
C HIS A 34 10.97 -12.23 3.72
N GLU A 35 11.65 -11.38 4.47
CA GLU A 35 12.25 -11.72 5.75
C GLU A 35 12.02 -10.62 6.79
N ARG A 36 12.35 -10.94 8.05
CA ARG A 36 12.18 -10.05 9.21
C ARG A 36 13.52 -9.87 9.93
N PRO A 37 14.41 -9.00 9.42
CA PRO A 37 15.78 -8.90 9.94
C PRO A 37 15.87 -8.46 11.40
N ARG A 38 14.90 -7.66 11.85
CA ARG A 38 14.77 -7.19 13.22
C ARG A 38 13.33 -6.74 13.53
N PRO A 39 12.94 -6.57 14.80
CA PRO A 39 11.62 -6.06 15.16
C PRO A 39 11.30 -4.74 14.46
N GLY A 40 10.11 -4.66 13.87
CA GLY A 40 9.64 -3.47 13.15
C GLY A 40 10.19 -3.28 11.74
N VAL A 41 11.04 -4.19 11.23
CA VAL A 41 11.60 -4.12 9.87
C VAL A 41 11.20 -5.35 9.07
N LEU A 42 10.66 -5.11 7.88
CA LEU A 42 10.38 -6.13 6.87
C LEU A 42 11.18 -5.84 5.61
N HIS A 43 11.83 -6.87 5.08
CA HIS A 43 12.54 -6.81 3.81
C HIS A 43 11.79 -7.68 2.79
N HIS A 44 11.41 -7.11 1.65
CA HIS A 44 10.73 -7.81 0.56
C HIS A 44 11.58 -7.75 -0.70
N VAL A 45 11.69 -8.87 -1.40
CA VAL A 45 12.43 -8.99 -2.66
C VAL A 45 11.48 -9.46 -3.75
N SER A 46 11.52 -8.78 -4.89
CA SER A 46 10.74 -9.12 -6.08
C SER A 46 11.38 -10.27 -6.87
N VAL A 47 10.62 -10.89 -7.77
CA VAL A 47 11.12 -11.91 -8.71
C VAL A 47 12.27 -11.37 -9.59
N GLN A 48 12.33 -10.05 -9.80
CA GLN A 48 13.37 -9.39 -10.60
C GLN A 48 14.57 -8.91 -9.75
N GLY A 49 14.53 -9.11 -8.43
CA GLY A 49 15.58 -8.70 -7.49
C GLY A 49 15.45 -7.29 -6.93
N ASP A 50 14.42 -6.50 -7.30
CA ASP A 50 14.14 -5.23 -6.63
C ASP A 50 13.80 -5.45 -5.15
N GLU A 51 14.32 -4.59 -4.28
CA GLU A 51 14.15 -4.68 -2.82
C GLU A 51 13.31 -3.53 -2.25
N ILE A 52 12.53 -3.82 -1.21
CA ILE A 52 11.86 -2.83 -0.38
C ILE A 52 12.02 -3.14 1.11
N TRP A 53 12.31 -2.08 1.86
CA TRP A 53 12.48 -2.12 3.31
C TRP A 53 11.36 -1.33 3.97
N THR A 54 10.44 -2.03 4.63
CA THR A 54 9.34 -1.41 5.39
C THR A 54 9.75 -1.27 6.84
N VAL A 55 9.83 -0.02 7.32
CA VAL A 55 10.11 0.29 8.72
C VAL A 55 8.82 0.76 9.38
N ARG A 56 8.33 -0.02 10.34
CA ARG A 56 7.20 0.37 11.20
C ARG A 56 7.74 1.24 12.33
N ALA A 57 7.27 2.47 12.40
CA ALA A 57 7.45 3.34 13.58
C ALA A 57 6.30 3.11 14.57
N CYS A 58 6.54 3.35 15.87
CA CYS A 58 5.72 3.00 17.04
C CYS A 58 5.89 1.55 17.55
N THR A 59 5.65 1.36 18.86
CA THR A 59 6.04 0.17 19.62
C THR A 59 5.15 -1.04 19.33
N GLN A 60 5.70 -2.23 19.56
CA GLN A 60 4.97 -3.51 19.56
C GLN A 60 3.98 -3.58 20.72
#